data_AF-A0A1W9SU54-F1
#
_entry.id   AF-A0A1W9SU54-F1
#
_cell.length_a   1.000
_cell.length_b   1.000
_cell.length_c   1.000
_cell.angle_alpha   90.00
_cell.angle_beta   90.00
_cell.angle_gamma   90.00
#
_symmetry.space_group_name_H-M   'P 1'
#
loop_
_entity.id
_entity.type
_entity.pdbx_description
1 polymer ?
#
loop_
_entity_poly.entity_id
_entity_poly.type
_entity_poly.pdbx_seq_one_letter_code
_entity_poly.pdbx_strand_id
1 'polypeptide(L)'
;MYGDVYYYKTNNNKEVDFFINKPDGPLLIQASYDFSNHDTQEREITSIVAAISELNLTKGYIYTYNTFDEIFIDEKKNKSFTFLESCFRIRSS
;
A
#
# COMPACT_ATOMS: atom_id res chain seq x y z
N MET A 1 10.02 -4.64 -20.30
CA MET A 1 8.55 -4.51 -20.37
C MET A 1 8.12 -3.75 -19.12
N TYR A 2 7.39 -2.64 -19.28
CA TYR A 2 6.84 -1.90 -18.13
C TYR A 2 5.60 -2.63 -17.61
N GLY A 3 5.38 -2.66 -16.31
CA GLY A 3 4.19 -3.27 -15.72
C GLY A 3 2.97 -2.38 -15.93
N ASP A 4 1.81 -2.98 -16.17
CA ASP A 4 0.55 -2.25 -16.29
C ASP A 4 0.12 -1.73 -14.91
N VAL A 5 -0.37 -0.49 -14.88
CA VAL A 5 -0.81 0.18 -13.66
C VAL A 5 -2.33 0.35 -13.70
N TYR A 6 -2.99 -0.14 -12.66
CA TYR A 6 -4.44 -0.06 -12.46
C TYR A 6 -4.73 0.52 -11.08
N TYR A 7 -5.98 0.88 -10.81
CA TYR A 7 -6.48 0.98 -9.44
C TYR A 7 -7.12 -0.36 -9.06
N TYR A 8 -7.12 -0.72 -7.78
CA TYR A 8 -7.76 -1.96 -7.33
C TYR A 8 -8.99 -1.65 -6.49
N LYS A 9 -10.11 -2.33 -6.77
CA LYS A 9 -11.32 -2.25 -5.96
C LYS A 9 -11.62 -3.62 -5.39
N THR A 10 -11.60 -3.71 -4.07
CA THR A 10 -11.94 -4.93 -3.32
C THR A 10 -13.44 -5.22 -3.40
N ASN A 11 -13.83 -6.46 -3.12
CA ASN A 11 -15.25 -6.85 -3.04
C ASN A 11 -16.04 -6.09 -1.96
N ASN A 12 -15.34 -5.53 -0.96
CA ASN A 12 -15.93 -4.73 0.11
C ASN A 12 -15.97 -3.23 -0.22
N ASN A 13 -15.91 -2.86 -1.51
CA ASN A 13 -15.93 -1.47 -2.00
C ASN A 13 -14.79 -0.59 -1.49
N LYS A 14 -13.68 -1.19 -1.01
CA LYS A 14 -12.46 -0.45 -0.67
C LYS A 14 -11.56 -0.34 -1.88
N GLU A 15 -10.91 0.80 -2.03
CA GLU A 15 -10.11 1.13 -3.20
C GLU A 15 -8.63 1.26 -2.78
N VAL A 16 -7.73 0.78 -3.65
CA VAL A 16 -6.29 0.96 -3.54
C VAL A 16 -5.81 1.71 -4.78
N ASP A 17 -5.02 2.77 -4.58
CA ASP A 17 -4.67 3.72 -5.63
C ASP A 17 -3.93 3.07 -6.80
N PHE A 18 -2.95 2.22 -6.49
CA PHE A 18 -2.16 1.54 -7.51
C PHE A 18 -2.05 0.04 -7.26
N PHE A 19 -2.38 -0.70 -8.29
CA PHE A 19 -2.09 -2.10 -8.49
C PHE A 19 -1.24 -2.25 -9.74
N ILE A 20 -0.02 -2.74 -9.55
CA ILE A 20 0.94 -2.90 -10.65
C ILE A 20 1.12 -4.40 -10.89
N ASN A 21 0.66 -4.88 -12.03
CA ASN A 21 0.86 -6.28 -12.41
C ASN A 21 2.26 -6.44 -13.02
N LYS A 22 3.17 -7.07 -12.27
CA LYS A 22 4.56 -7.29 -12.70
C LYS A 22 4.87 -8.78 -12.82
N PRO A 23 5.84 -9.17 -13.67
CA PRO A 23 6.24 -10.57 -13.82
C PRO A 23 6.64 -11.24 -12.50
N ASP A 24 7.26 -10.48 -11.60
CA ASP A 24 7.76 -10.97 -10.30
C ASP A 24 6.68 -10.99 -9.21
N GLY A 25 5.44 -10.64 -9.56
CA GLY A 25 4.29 -10.59 -8.66
C GLY A 25 3.63 -9.20 -8.64
N PRO A 26 2.32 -9.15 -8.38
CA PRO A 26 1.60 -7.90 -8.32
C PRO A 26 2.03 -7.06 -7.11
N LEU A 27 2.01 -5.75 -7.28
CA LEU A 27 2.35 -4.77 -6.25
C LEU A 27 1.13 -3.91 -5.93
N LEU A 28 0.82 -3.78 -4.64
CA LEU A 28 -0.18 -2.84 -4.14
C LEU A 28 0.51 -1.63 -3.51
N ILE A 29 0.06 -0.45 -3.91
CA ILE A 29 0.53 0.82 -3.38
C ILE A 29 -0.67 1.71 -3.06
N GLN A 30 -0.77 2.14 -1.81
CA GLN A 30 -1.67 3.21 -1.36
C GLN A 30 -0.85 4.49 -1.17
N ALA A 31 -1.34 5.62 -1.66
CA ALA A 31 -0.70 6.92 -1.44
C ALA A 31 -1.57 7.76 -0.52
N SER A 32 -1.02 8.17 0.63
CA SER A 32 -1.74 9.04 1.56
C SER A 32 -0.84 10.18 2.01
N TYR A 33 -1.30 11.41 1.78
CA TYR A 33 -0.54 12.62 2.04
C TYR A 33 -0.48 12.97 3.53
N ASP A 34 -1.54 12.66 4.28
CA ASP A 34 -1.66 13.08 5.67
C ASP A 34 -2.21 11.97 6.57
N PHE A 35 -1.35 11.55 7.50
CA PHE A 35 -1.67 10.59 8.55
C PHE A 35 -2.03 11.30 9.88
N SER A 36 -2.19 12.62 9.92
CA SER A 36 -2.49 13.33 11.18
C SER A 36 -3.87 12.99 11.77
N ASN A 37 -4.79 12.45 10.95
CA ASN A 37 -6.13 12.08 11.37
C ASN A 37 -6.29 10.56 11.48
N HIS A 38 -6.44 10.06 12.70
CA HIS A 38 -6.60 8.65 13.04
C HIS A 38 -7.68 7.94 12.22
N ASP A 39 -8.84 8.59 12.01
CA ASP A 39 -9.94 8.01 11.23
C ASP A 39 -9.58 7.81 9.75
N THR A 40 -8.71 8.68 9.22
CA THR A 40 -8.20 8.56 7.85
C THR A 40 -7.19 7.44 7.78
N GLN A 41 -6.25 7.37 8.74
CA GLN A 41 -5.25 6.29 8.81
C GLN A 41 -5.89 4.89 8.81
N GLU A 42 -6.91 4.68 9.64
CA GLU A 42 -7.57 3.38 9.74
C GLU A 42 -8.24 2.99 8.42
N ARG A 43 -8.84 3.95 7.69
CA ARG A 43 -9.46 3.67 6.39
C ARG A 43 -8.42 3.27 5.34
N GLU A 44 -7.29 3.97 5.29
CA GLU A 44 -6.18 3.65 4.38
C GLU A 44 -5.62 2.24 4.66
N ILE A 45 -5.32 1.95 5.92
CA ILE A 45 -4.79 0.65 6.37
C ILE A 45 -5.79 -0.46 6.04
N THR A 46 -7.08 -0.27 6.37
CA THR A 46 -8.05 -1.35 6.16
C THR A 46 -8.34 -1.59 4.68
N SER A 47 -8.06 -0.63 3.80
CA SER A 47 -8.19 -0.79 2.35
C SER A 47 -7.05 -1.65 1.79
N ILE A 48 -5.80 -1.35 2.16
CA ILE A 48 -4.65 -2.14 1.71
C ILE A 48 -4.64 -3.55 2.32
N VAL A 49 -5.01 -3.70 3.59
CA VAL A 49 -5.10 -5.01 4.27
C VAL A 49 -6.13 -5.92 3.61
N ALA A 50 -7.29 -5.35 3.21
CA ALA A 50 -8.31 -6.08 2.49
C ALA A 50 -7.80 -6.57 1.13
N ALA A 51 -7.12 -5.70 0.37
CA ALA A 51 -6.54 -6.07 -0.92
C ALA A 51 -5.42 -7.12 -0.80
N ILE A 52 -4.51 -7.00 0.18
CA ILE A 52 -3.46 -8.00 0.46
C ILE A 52 -4.09 -9.36 0.80
N SER A 53 -5.17 -9.36 1.56
CA SER A 53 -5.87 -10.59 1.94
C SER A 53 -6.59 -11.23 0.76
N GLU A 54 -7.31 -10.44 -0.04
CA GLU A 54 -8.09 -10.86 -1.20
C GLU A 54 -7.21 -11.40 -2.33
N LEU A 55 -6.11 -10.72 -2.63
CA LEU A 55 -5.13 -11.11 -3.64
C LEU A 55 -4.10 -12.13 -3.13
N ASN A 56 -4.22 -12.55 -1.87
CA ASN A 56 -3.31 -13.44 -1.17
C ASN A 56 -1.82 -13.05 -1.28
N LEU A 57 -1.55 -11.75 -1.17
CA LEU A 57 -0.19 -11.21 -1.18
C LEU A 57 0.43 -11.27 0.21
N THR A 58 1.76 -11.24 0.24
CA THR A 58 2.54 -11.17 1.48
C THR A 58 2.91 -9.74 1.85
N LYS A 59 2.94 -8.81 0.89
CA LYS A 59 3.36 -7.43 1.11
C LYS A 59 2.49 -6.42 0.38
N GLY A 60 2.31 -5.25 0.98
CA GLY A 60 1.79 -4.04 0.35
C GLY A 60 2.52 -2.79 0.86
N TYR A 61 2.34 -1.67 0.18
CA TYR A 61 3.07 -0.44 0.51
C TYR A 61 2.11 0.73 0.66
N ILE A 62 2.34 1.54 1.70
CA ILE A 62 1.66 2.81 1.89
C ILE A 62 2.71 3.91 1.77
N TYR A 63 2.62 4.77 0.77
CA TYR A 63 3.47 5.96 0.69
C TYR A 63 2.83 7.09 1.49
N THR A 64 3.62 7.66 2.40
CA THR A 64 3.21 8.73 3.31
C THR A 64 4.29 9.80 3.41
N TYR A 65 3.93 11.01 3.82
CA TYR A 65 4.87 12.13 3.85
C TYR A 65 5.99 11.98 4.90
N ASN A 66 5.71 11.42 6.08
CA ASN A 66 6.57 11.56 7.26
C ASN A 66 6.61 10.34 8.20
N THR A 67 6.22 9.17 7.72
CA THR A 67 6.26 7.94 8.52
C THR A 67 6.92 6.81 7.75
N PHE A 68 7.90 6.16 8.39
CA PHE A 68 8.45 4.89 7.95
C PHE A 68 8.21 3.85 9.05
N ASP A 69 7.48 2.80 8.73
CA ASP A 69 7.13 1.73 9.67
C ASP A 69 6.73 0.45 8.91
N GLU A 70 6.87 -0.72 9.51
CA GLU A 70 6.40 -1.99 8.95
C GLU A 70 5.43 -2.66 9.92
N ILE A 71 4.20 -2.90 9.46
CA ILE A 71 3.15 -3.51 10.26
C ILE A 71 2.84 -4.91 9.75
N PHE A 72 2.88 -5.88 10.65
CA PHE A 72 2.48 -7.26 10.39
C PHE A 72 0.97 -7.43 10.60
N ILE A 73 0.28 -7.91 9.57
CA ILE A 73 -1.16 -8.19 9.58
C ILE A 73 -1.41 -9.61 10.10
N ASP A 74 -0.58 -10.57 9.65
CA ASP A 74 -0.68 -11.98 10.01
C ASP A 74 0.73 -12.59 10.07
N GLU A 75 1.21 -12.85 11.28
CA GLU A 75 2.53 -13.45 11.53
C GLU A 75 2.63 -14.89 11.01
N LYS A 76 1.52 -15.65 11.00
CA LYS A 76 1.52 -17.05 10.54
C LYS A 76 1.64 -17.15 9.02
N LYS A 77 1.06 -16.18 8.30
CA LYS A 77 1.12 -16.10 6.83
C LYS A 77 2.18 -15.12 6.32
N ASN A 78 2.95 -14.52 7.23
CA ASN A 78 3.97 -13.51 6.95
C ASN A 78 3.44 -12.38 6.05
N LYS A 79 2.22 -11.89 6.35
CA LYS A 79 1.59 -10.78 5.64
C LYS A 79 1.91 -9.47 6.35
N SER A 80 2.56 -8.54 5.66
CA SER A 80 2.88 -7.22 6.19
C SER A 80 2.52 -6.11 5.19
N PHE A 81 2.50 -4.87 5.68
CA PHE A 81 2.56 -3.70 4.83
C PHE A 81 3.56 -2.69 5.41
N THR A 82 4.17 -1.90 4.54
CA THR A 82 5.23 -0.96 4.93
C THR A 82 4.83 0.46 4.58
N PHE A 83 4.91 1.36 5.56
CA PHE A 83 4.90 2.79 5.35
C PHE A 83 6.25 3.23 4.79
N LEU A 84 6.21 3.88 3.64
CA LEU A 84 7.37 4.46 2.99
C LEU A 84 7.24 5.97 3.00
N GLU A 85 8.25 6.65 3.55
CA GLU A 85 8.32 8.10 3.46
C GLU A 85 8.51 8.52 1.99
N SER A 86 7.66 9.44 1.54
CA SER A 86 7.80 10.16 0.27
C SER A 86 8.91 11.20 0.40
N CYS A 87 10.10 10.79 0.82
CA CYS A 87 11.29 11.63 0.74
C CYS A 87 11.75 11.66 -0.72
N PHE A 88 10.89 12.14 -1.63
CA PHE A 88 11.26 12.49 -2.99
C PHE A 88 11.96 13.86 -2.91
N ARG A 89 13.17 13.87 -2.33
CA ARG A 89 14.07 15.00 -2.42
C ARG A 89 14.55 15.01 -3.87
N ILE A 90 13.80 15.67 -4.75
CA ILE A 90 14.28 16.05 -6.08
C ILE A 90 15.55 16.85 -5.80
N ARG A 91 16.72 16.21 -5.95
CA ARG A 91 17.96 16.95 -6.03
C ARG A 91 17.90 17.68 -7.35
N SER A 92 17.33 18.87 -7.33
CA SER A 92 17.61 19.90 -8.32
C SER A 92 19.11 20.16 -8.22
N SER A 93 19.85 19.55 -9.17
CA SER A 93 21.20 19.92 -9.56
C SER A 93 21.26 21.39 -9.97
#